data_AF-K9WSS5-F1
#
_entry.id   AF-K9WSS5-F1
#
_cell.length_a   1.000
_cell.length_b   1.000
_cell.length_c   1.000
_cell.angle_alpha   90.00
_cell.angle_beta   90.00
_cell.angle_gamma   90.00
#
_symmetry.space_group_name_H-M   'P 1'
#
loop_
_entity.id
_entity.type
_entity.pdbx_description
1 polymer ?
#
loop_
_entity_poly.entity_id
_entity_poly.type
_entity_poly.pdbx_seq_one_letter_code
_entity_poly.pdbx_strand_id
1 'polypeptide(L)' 'MTPKYTKIKFPLWQYLKQPVFSHDSKLVWNPHRFASIWRIRLLERCWTKECDAKGSQQH' A
#
# COMPACT_ATOMS: atom_id res chain seq x y z
N MET A 1 18.78 2.61 -14.03
CA MET A 1 17.80 1.58 -14.45
C MET A 1 16.46 1.93 -13.85
N THR A 2 15.52 2.41 -14.66
CA THR A 2 14.14 2.69 -14.22
C THR A 2 13.45 1.37 -13.90
N PRO A 3 12.85 1.19 -12.71
CA PRO A 3 12.10 -0.02 -12.41
C PRO A 3 10.92 -0.09 -13.38
N LYS A 4 11.00 -1.00 -14.35
CA LYS A 4 9.89 -1.34 -15.24
C LYS A 4 8.72 -1.70 -14.33
N TYR A 5 7.66 -0.90 -14.36
CA TYR A 5 6.42 -1.11 -13.62
C TYR A 5 5.88 -2.50 -13.95
N THR A 6 6.32 -3.49 -13.20
CA THR A 6 5.69 -4.80 -13.17
C THR A 6 4.28 -4.52 -12.66
N LYS A 7 3.28 -4.86 -13.49
CA LYS A 7 1.85 -4.77 -13.18
C LYS A 7 1.54 -5.71 -12.01
N ILE A 8 2.04 -5.41 -10.82
CA ILE A 8 1.80 -6.21 -9.64
C ILE A 8 0.38 -5.87 -9.19
N LYS A 9 -0.59 -6.60 -9.74
CA LYS A 9 -2.01 -6.49 -9.37
C LYS A 9 -2.30 -7.00 -7.95
N PHE A 10 -1.34 -7.73 -7.36
CA PHE A 10 -1.42 -8.32 -6.03
C PHE A 10 -0.11 -8.12 -5.24
N PRO A 11 -0.15 -7.47 -4.05
CA PRO A 11 1.03 -7.19 -3.24
C PRO A 11 1.52 -8.45 -2.48
N LEU A 12 2.06 -9.41 -3.23
CA LEU A 12 2.44 -10.74 -2.73
C LEU A 12 3.44 -10.66 -1.56
N TRP A 13 4.42 -9.75 -1.66
CA TRP A 13 5.40 -9.53 -0.58
C TRP A 13 4.75 -8.99 0.71
N GLN A 14 3.72 -8.16 0.59
CA GLN A 14 3.04 -7.59 1.76
C GLN A 14 2.11 -8.61 2.41
N TYR A 15 1.53 -9.50 1.60
CA TYR A 15 0.74 -10.63 2.07
C TYR A 15 1.61 -11.61 2.88
N LEU A 16 2.79 -11.97 2.36
CA LEU A 16 3.72 -12.86 3.07
C LEU A 16 4.28 -12.24 4.36
N LYS A 17 4.40 -10.91 4.42
CA LYS A 17 4.83 -10.17 5.62
C LYS A 17 3.70 -9.87 6.61
N GLN A 18 2.52 -10.47 6.44
CA GLN A 18 1.47 -10.28 7.44
C GLN A 18 1.97 -10.73 8.82
N PRO A 19 1.71 -9.97 9.88
CA PRO A 19 2.02 -10.39 11.24
C PRO A 19 1.22 -11.65 11.56
N VAL A 20 1.92 -12.79 11.57
CA VAL A 20 1.26 -14.11 11.65
C VAL A 20 0.75 -14.44 13.05
N PHE A 21 1.20 -13.69 14.07
CA PHE A 21 1.02 -14.02 15.48
C PHE A 21 0.78 -12.81 16.39
N SER A 22 0.38 -11.64 15.87
CA SER A 22 0.08 -10.49 16.74
C SER A 22 -1.40 -10.47 17.13
N HIS A 23 -1.66 -10.41 18.43
CA HIS A 23 -3.00 -10.35 19.02
C HIS A 23 -3.84 -9.17 18.48
N ASP A 24 -3.19 -8.06 18.16
CA ASP A 24 -3.84 -6.84 17.66
C ASP A 24 -4.12 -6.83 16.15
N SER A 25 -3.48 -7.71 15.38
CA SER A 25 -3.59 -7.69 13.92
C SER A 25 -4.36 -8.89 13.41
N LYS A 26 -5.55 -8.65 12.85
CA LYS A 26 -6.34 -9.68 12.18
C LYS A 26 -5.58 -10.19 10.96
N LEU A 27 -5.09 -11.43 11.03
CA LEU A 27 -4.51 -12.10 9.89
C LEU A 27 -5.60 -12.37 8.83
N VAL A 28 -5.36 -11.90 7.60
CA VAL A 28 -6.28 -12.06 6.48
C VAL A 28 -5.78 -13.19 5.61
N TRP A 29 -6.34 -14.39 5.77
CA TRP A 29 -5.99 -15.59 5.01
C TRP A 29 -6.47 -15.59 3.56
N ASN A 30 -7.47 -14.76 3.23
CA ASN A 30 -7.98 -14.69 1.86
C ASN A 30 -7.15 -13.66 1.06
N PRO A 31 -6.39 -14.09 0.04
CA PRO A 31 -5.53 -13.20 -0.73
C PRO A 31 -6.33 -12.13 -1.48
N HIS A 32 -7.52 -12.44 -1.99
CA HIS A 32 -8.38 -11.43 -2.65
C HIS A 32 -8.81 -10.34 -1.66
N ARG A 33 -9.18 -10.74 -0.44
CA ARG A 33 -9.57 -9.80 0.62
C ARG A 33 -8.39 -8.93 1.03
N PHE A 34 -7.20 -9.51 1.17
CA PHE A 34 -5.99 -8.76 1.47
C PHE A 34 -5.66 -7.74 0.37
N ALA A 35 -5.80 -8.12 -0.90
CA ALA A 35 -5.52 -7.24 -2.04
C ALA A 35 -6.38 -5.97 -2.00
N SER A 36 -7.67 -6.10 -1.69
CA SER A 36 -8.60 -4.97 -1.59
C SER A 36 -8.26 -4.07 -0.39
N ILE A 37 -8.00 -4.67 0.78
CA ILE A 37 -7.60 -3.93 1.99
C ILE A 37 -6.29 -3.17 1.75
N TRP A 38 -5.32 -3.81 1.10
CA TRP A 38 -4.03 -3.21 0.81
C TRP A 38 -4.15 -2.03 -0.17
N ARG A 39 -5.00 -2.16 -1.21
CA ARG A 39 -5.29 -1.06 -2.14
C ARG A 39 -5.89 0.15 -1.42
N ILE A 40 -6.86 -0.07 -0.53
CA ILE A 40 -7.49 1.01 0.24
C ILE A 40 -6.44 1.72 1.10
N ARG A 41 -5.62 0.97 1.85
CA ARG A 41 -4.54 1.54 2.66
C ARG A 41 -3.50 2.29 1.84
N LEU A 42 -3.23 1.86 0.61
CA LEU A 42 -2.32 2.57 -0.28
C LEU A 42 -2.92 3.93 -0.68
N LEU A 43 -4.20 3.95 -1.04
CA LEU A 43 -4.93 5.17 -1.38
C LEU A 43 -5.00 6.12 -0.17
N GLU A 44 -5.30 5.62 1.03
CA GLU A 44 -5.28 6.41 2.26
C GLU A 44 -3.92 7.06 2.51
N ARG A 45 -2.82 6.33 2.34
CA ARG A 45 -1.47 6.91 2.47
C ARG A 45 -1.19 7.99 1.44
N CYS A 46 -1.57 7.76 0.18
CA CYS A 46 -1.43 8.77 -0.86
C CYS A 46 -2.33 9.98 -0.58
N TRP A 47 -3.48 9.78 0.04
CA TRP A 47 -4.43 10.82 0.40
C TRP A 47 -3.94 11.69 1.56
N THR A 48 -3.35 11.07 2.59
CA THR A 48 -2.74 11.79 3.72
C THR A 48 -1.44 12.49 3.32
N LYS A 49 -0.78 12.03 2.25
CA LYS A 49 0.41 12.71 1.74
C LYS A 49 -0.03 14.04 1.13
N GLU A 50 0.40 15.15 1.70
CA GLU A 50 0.18 16.47 1.12
C GLU A 50 0.71 16.46 -0.32
N CYS A 51 -0.09 16.92 -1.28
CA CYS A 51 0.35 17.02 -2.67
C CYS A 51 1.53 18.01 -2.74
N ASP A 52 2.74 17.48 -2.90
CA ASP A 52 3.96 18.23 -3.23
C ASP A 52 3.82 19.04 -4.55
N ALA A 53 2.70 18.87 -5.27
CA ALA A 53 2.30 19.68 -6.42
C ALA A 53 1.79 21.09 -6.06
N LYS A 54 1.86 21.52 -4.79
CA LYS A 54 1.91 22.95 -4.47
C LYS A 54 3.25 23.47 -5.00
N GLY A 55 3.25 23.88 -6.27
CA GLY A 55 4.40 24.49 -6.91
C GLY A 55 5.02 25.52 -5.98
N SER A 56 6.35 25.48 -5.87
CA SER A 56 7.16 26.46 -5.17
C SER A 56 6.61 27.87 -5.42
N GLN A 57 5.84 28.39 -4.46
CA GLN A 57 5.52 29.80 -4.37
C GLN A 57 6.84 30.45 -3.92
N GLN A 58 7.70 30.71 -4.91
CA GLN A 58 8.84 31.60 -4.75
C GLN A 58 8.28 33.00 -4.55
N HIS A 59 8.44 33.53 -3.34
CA HIS A 59 8.36 34.97 -3.07
C HIS A 59 9.78 35.50 -3.14
#